data_AF-A0A2E7LCD6-F1
#
_entry.id   AF-A0A2E7LCD6-F1
#
_cell.length_a   1.000
_cell.length_b   1.000
_cell.length_c   1.000
_cell.angle_alpha   90.00
_cell.angle_beta   90.00
_cell.angle_gamma   90.00
#
_symmetry.space_group_name_H-M   'P 1'
#
loop_
_entity.id
_entity.type
_entity.pdbx_description
1 polymer ?
#
loop_
_entity_poly.entity_id
_entity_poly.type
_entity_poly.pdbx_seq_one_letter_code
_entity_poly.pdbx_strand_id
1 'polypeptide(L)'
;MRWYREPLLHFVFLGGLVFLYHEVRRPAPPPTELPIVITQDDVNQLRSRWETEQGQPLPVAQLSGLVQRMVHEEILFREAVKVGLAQTDPVMRRQLIASMESLLLEFAGQAEPSDQELRIFLERPGNGYPTAVREEDWDQLRPQLREDWLRASKQQALEEMITSYRRDYEVILPASLAPVLEVTP
;
A
#
# COMPACT_ATOMS: atom_id res chain seq x y z
N MET A 1 -18.34 39.33 -37.98
CA MET A 1 -17.96 38.35 -36.94
C MET A 1 -16.88 38.95 -36.04
N ARG A 2 -17.19 39.24 -34.77
CA ARG A 2 -16.22 39.80 -33.80
C ARG A 2 -16.33 39.14 -32.41
N TRP A 3 -16.75 37.86 -32.36
CA TRP A 3 -16.82 37.09 -31.10
C TRP A 3 -15.44 36.81 -30.47
N TYR A 4 -14.34 36.90 -31.21
CA TYR A 4 -12.98 36.67 -30.69
C TYR A 4 -12.38 37.84 -29.88
N ARG A 5 -13.13 38.91 -29.58
CA ARG A 5 -12.61 40.10 -28.86
C ARG A 5 -13.27 40.38 -27.52
N GLU A 6 -14.17 39.52 -27.05
CA GLU A 6 -14.77 39.70 -25.74
C GLU A 6 -13.91 39.04 -24.66
N PRO A 7 -13.31 39.81 -23.73
CA PRO A 7 -12.48 39.25 -22.66
C PRO A 7 -13.28 38.31 -21.73
N LEU A 8 -14.59 38.51 -21.64
CA LEU A 8 -15.52 37.66 -20.90
C LEU A 8 -15.57 36.22 -21.44
N LEU A 9 -15.61 36.05 -22.76
CA LEU A 9 -15.62 34.72 -23.38
C LEU A 9 -14.33 33.96 -23.12
N HIS A 10 -13.19 34.66 -23.14
CA HIS A 10 -11.91 34.06 -22.81
C HIS A 10 -11.86 33.61 -21.35
N PHE A 11 -12.37 34.43 -20.43
CA PHE A 11 -12.45 34.09 -19.01
C PHE A 11 -13.34 32.86 -18.76
N VAL A 12 -14.53 32.81 -19.37
CA VAL A 12 -15.44 31.65 -19.27
C VAL A 12 -14.80 30.41 -19.88
N PHE A 13 -14.11 30.54 -21.02
CA PHE A 13 -13.45 29.42 -21.67
C PHE A 13 -12.28 28.87 -20.86
N LEU A 14 -11.42 29.75 -20.32
CA LEU A 14 -10.32 29.38 -19.42
C LEU A 14 -10.85 28.77 -18.12
N GLY A 15 -11.87 29.38 -17.51
CA GLY A 15 -12.52 28.85 -16.32
C GLY A 15 -13.14 27.48 -16.57
N GLY A 16 -13.79 27.30 -17.73
CA GLY A 16 -14.32 26.02 -18.17
C GLY A 16 -13.23 24.97 -18.36
N LEU A 17 -12.10 25.33 -18.97
CA LEU A 17 -10.93 24.45 -19.16
C LEU A 17 -10.33 24.00 -17.83
N VAL A 18 -10.14 24.93 -16.88
CA VAL A 18 -9.64 24.62 -15.54
C VAL A 18 -10.62 23.71 -14.79
N PHE A 19 -11.92 23.99 -14.89
CA PHE A 19 -12.96 23.17 -14.28
C PHE A 19 -12.99 21.76 -14.87
N LEU A 20 -12.91 21.61 -16.20
CA LEU A 20 -12.87 20.32 -16.89
C LEU A 20 -11.62 19.52 -16.51
N TYR A 21 -10.47 20.18 -16.47
CA TYR A 21 -9.21 19.57 -16.04
C TYR A 21 -9.30 19.06 -14.60
N HIS A 22 -9.94 19.84 -13.71
CA HIS A 22 -10.17 19.43 -12.34
C HIS A 22 -11.16 18.26 -12.25
N GLU A 23 -12.24 18.27 -13.04
CA GLU A 23 -13.27 17.24 -13.02
C GLU A 23 -12.76 15.88 -13.53
N VAL A 24 -11.95 15.87 -14.59
CA VAL A 24 -11.35 14.63 -15.14
C VAL A 24 -10.36 13.98 -14.16
N ARG A 25 -9.76 14.76 -13.26
CA ARG A 25 -8.81 14.27 -12.25
C ARG A 25 -9.48 13.93 -10.92
N ARG A 26 -10.78 14.21 -10.74
CA ARG A 26 -11.49 13.78 -9.54
C ARG A 26 -11.65 12.25 -9.58
N PRO A 27 -11.26 11.53 -8.52
CA PRO A 27 -11.68 10.14 -8.38
C PRO A 27 -13.20 10.10 -8.43
N ALA A 28 -13.76 9.12 -9.15
CA ALA A 28 -15.20 8.96 -9.27
C ALA A 28 -15.83 8.99 -7.86
N PRO A 29 -16.81 9.87 -7.59
CA PRO A 29 -17.52 9.81 -6.33
C PRO A 29 -18.10 8.40 -6.18
N PRO A 30 -17.93 7.75 -5.03
CA PRO A 30 -18.57 6.46 -4.80
C PRO A 30 -20.08 6.60 -5.07
N PRO A 31 -20.74 5.60 -5.66
CA PRO A 31 -22.15 5.68 -6.03
C PRO A 31 -22.99 6.20 -4.86
N THR A 32 -23.81 7.22 -5.13
CA THR A 32 -24.68 7.83 -4.14
C THR A 32 -25.62 6.76 -3.58
N GLU A 33 -25.40 6.42 -2.31
CA GLU A 33 -26.30 5.66 -1.42
C GLU A 33 -26.61 4.21 -1.85
N LEU A 34 -25.58 3.38 -2.01
CA LEU A 34 -25.78 1.92 -1.95
C LEU A 34 -26.15 1.50 -0.52
N PRO A 35 -27.12 0.58 -0.31
CA PRO A 35 -27.42 0.05 1.01
C PRO A 35 -26.17 -0.59 1.65
N ILE A 36 -26.08 -0.53 2.97
CA ILE A 36 -25.09 -1.32 3.72
C ILE A 36 -25.59 -2.75 3.73
N VAL A 37 -25.03 -3.58 2.85
CA VAL A 37 -25.37 -5.00 2.74
C VAL A 37 -24.42 -5.78 3.64
N ILE A 38 -24.92 -6.25 4.78
CA ILE A 38 -24.22 -7.24 5.61
C ILE A 38 -24.62 -8.63 5.11
N THR A 39 -23.65 -9.37 4.59
CA THR A 39 -23.85 -10.71 4.04
C THR A 39 -23.77 -11.79 5.13
N GLN A 40 -24.25 -13.00 4.80
CA GLN A 40 -24.09 -14.14 5.70
C GLN A 40 -22.62 -14.55 5.86
N ASP A 41 -21.78 -14.26 4.86
CA ASP A 41 -20.34 -14.53 4.93
C ASP A 41 -19.66 -13.62 5.98
N ASP A 42 -20.01 -12.33 6.01
CA ASP A 42 -19.50 -11.39 7.02
C ASP A 42 -19.80 -11.87 8.44
N VAL A 43 -21.02 -12.39 8.66
CA VAL A 43 -21.43 -12.97 9.94
C VAL A 43 -20.65 -14.25 10.27
N ASN A 44 -20.37 -15.08 9.27
CA ASN A 44 -19.59 -16.31 9.48
C ASN A 44 -18.12 -15.99 9.80
N GLN A 45 -17.52 -15.03 9.10
CA GLN A 45 -16.17 -14.53 9.39
C GLN A 45 -16.09 -13.95 10.81
N LEU A 46 -17.11 -13.17 11.22
CA LEU A 46 -17.20 -12.63 12.57
C LEU A 46 -17.21 -13.73 13.64
N ARG A 47 -18.01 -14.79 13.43
CA ARG A 47 -18.02 -15.96 14.33
C ARG A 47 -16.68 -16.66 14.36
N SER A 48 -16.06 -16.89 13.20
CA SER A 48 -14.77 -17.57 13.09
C SER A 48 -13.65 -16.79 13.80
N ARG A 49 -13.60 -15.46 13.66
CA ARG A 49 -12.63 -14.62 14.38
C ARG A 49 -12.87 -14.68 15.88
N TRP A 50 -14.12 -14.52 16.32
CA TRP A 50 -14.48 -14.59 17.73
C TRP A 50 -14.08 -15.93 18.35
N GLU A 51 -14.36 -17.04 17.69
CA GLU A 51 -13.97 -18.38 18.14
C GLU A 51 -12.44 -18.54 18.22
N THR A 52 -11.71 -17.97 17.26
CA THR A 52 -10.23 -18.00 17.27
C THR A 52 -9.65 -17.17 18.40
N GLU A 53 -10.22 -15.99 18.68
CA GLU A 53 -9.73 -15.05 19.68
C GLU A 53 -10.14 -15.42 21.12
N GLN A 54 -11.37 -15.90 21.30
CA GLN A 54 -11.97 -16.14 22.61
C GLN A 54 -12.05 -17.64 22.98
N GLY A 55 -11.75 -18.54 22.02
CA GLY A 55 -11.81 -19.99 22.22
C GLY A 55 -13.22 -20.55 22.45
N GLN A 56 -14.27 -19.77 22.16
CA GLN A 56 -15.66 -20.15 22.41
C GLN A 56 -16.59 -19.60 21.31
N PRO A 57 -17.72 -20.27 21.02
CA PRO A 57 -18.67 -19.82 20.01
C PRO A 57 -19.35 -18.51 20.39
N LEU A 58 -19.61 -17.67 19.38
CA LEU A 58 -20.23 -16.36 19.57
C LEU A 58 -21.69 -16.48 20.05
N PRO A 59 -22.05 -15.95 21.24
CA PRO A 59 -23.43 -16.01 21.73
C PRO A 59 -24.38 -15.21 20.84
N VAL A 60 -25.57 -15.76 20.58
CA VAL A 60 -26.60 -15.10 19.75
C VAL A 60 -26.98 -13.72 20.29
N ALA A 61 -26.99 -13.55 21.62
CA ALA A 61 -27.28 -12.27 22.27
C ALA A 61 -26.21 -11.19 21.99
N GLN A 62 -24.96 -11.58 21.71
CA GLN A 62 -23.87 -10.65 21.40
C GLN A 62 -23.75 -10.36 19.90
N LEU A 63 -24.30 -11.25 19.05
CA LEU A 63 -24.26 -11.11 17.60
C LEU A 63 -24.90 -9.80 17.12
N SER A 64 -26.04 -9.39 17.69
CA SER A 64 -26.71 -8.14 17.31
C SER A 64 -25.85 -6.90 17.57
N GLY A 65 -25.15 -6.86 18.71
CA GLY A 65 -24.24 -5.77 19.06
C GLY A 65 -23.02 -5.69 18.13
N LEU A 66 -22.47 -6.84 17.73
CA LEU A 66 -21.36 -6.89 16.78
C LEU A 66 -21.78 -6.47 15.37
N VAL A 67 -22.95 -6.93 14.90
CA VAL A 67 -23.49 -6.50 13.61
C VAL A 67 -23.76 -5.00 13.60
N GLN A 68 -24.34 -4.46 14.68
CA GLN A 68 -24.57 -3.02 14.80
C GLN A 68 -23.26 -2.22 14.78
N ARG A 69 -22.21 -2.73 15.43
CA ARG A 69 -20.87 -2.12 15.37
C ARG A 69 -20.33 -2.13 13.94
N MET A 70 -20.44 -3.25 13.24
CA MET A 70 -19.96 -3.38 11.85
C MET A 70 -20.67 -2.42 10.91
N VAL A 71 -22.00 -2.24 11.07
CA VAL A 71 -22.75 -1.22 10.33
C VAL A 71 -22.24 0.18 10.67
N HIS A 72 -21.98 0.47 11.94
CA HIS A 72 -21.46 1.77 12.35
C HIS A 72 -20.07 2.07 11.78
N GLU A 73 -19.18 1.09 11.80
CA GLU A 73 -17.85 1.17 11.21
C GLU A 73 -17.92 1.43 9.71
N GLU A 74 -18.80 0.73 8.98
CA GLU A 74 -19.01 0.93 7.54
C GLU A 74 -19.55 2.33 7.23
N ILE A 75 -20.47 2.86 8.04
CA ILE A 75 -20.96 4.24 7.91
C ILE A 75 -19.78 5.21 8.06
N LEU A 76 -19.01 5.09 9.14
CA LEU A 76 -17.88 5.97 9.41
C LEU A 76 -16.80 5.89 8.33
N PHE A 77 -16.50 4.69 7.84
CA PHE A 77 -15.55 4.48 6.75
C PHE A 77 -15.98 5.21 5.48
N ARG A 78 -17.25 5.07 5.07
CA ARG A 78 -17.79 5.77 3.90
C ARG A 78 -17.71 7.29 4.05
N GLU A 79 -18.05 7.82 5.23
CA GLU A 79 -17.94 9.26 5.50
C GLU A 79 -16.48 9.73 5.50
N ALA A 80 -15.55 8.96 6.07
CA ALA A 80 -14.12 9.26 6.05
C ALA A 80 -13.56 9.32 4.62
N VAL A 81 -14.02 8.43 3.73
CA VAL A 81 -13.69 8.46 2.30
C VAL A 81 -14.27 9.70 1.63
N LYS A 82 -15.54 10.06 1.90
CA LYS A 82 -16.19 11.25 1.30
C LYS A 82 -15.46 12.54 1.65
N VAL A 83 -14.99 12.69 2.89
CA VAL A 83 -14.25 13.89 3.32
C VAL A 83 -12.77 13.85 2.91
N GLY A 84 -12.32 12.77 2.27
CA GLY A 84 -10.93 12.61 1.84
C GLY A 84 -9.93 12.56 3.01
N LEU A 85 -10.31 11.91 4.12
CA LEU A 85 -9.51 11.92 5.36
C LEU A 85 -8.08 11.40 5.12
N ALA A 86 -7.93 10.39 4.27
CA ALA A 86 -6.65 9.84 3.86
C ALA A 86 -5.73 10.85 3.16
N GLN A 87 -6.27 11.86 2.48
CA GLN A 87 -5.50 12.89 1.78
C GLN A 87 -5.21 14.10 2.66
N THR A 88 -6.07 14.38 3.63
CA THR A 88 -5.99 15.59 4.47
C THR A 88 -5.28 15.36 5.80
N ASP A 89 -5.28 14.12 6.33
CA ASP A 89 -4.62 13.76 7.59
C ASP A 89 -3.23 13.12 7.35
N PRO A 90 -2.13 13.75 7.83
CA PRO A 90 -0.78 13.18 7.74
C PRO A 90 -0.60 11.82 8.42
N VAL A 91 -1.34 11.53 9.49
CA VAL A 91 -1.31 10.23 10.18
C VAL A 91 -1.88 9.15 9.27
N MET A 92 -3.05 9.39 8.69
CA MET A 92 -3.69 8.45 7.76
C MET A 92 -2.86 8.25 6.50
N ARG A 93 -2.25 9.31 5.96
CA ARG A 93 -1.34 9.21 4.81
C ARG A 93 -0.14 8.30 5.10
N ARG A 94 0.48 8.42 6.28
CA ARG A 94 1.59 7.55 6.69
C ARG A 94 1.14 6.10 6.83
N GLN A 95 -0.03 5.88 7.43
CA GLN A 95 -0.59 4.54 7.58
C GLN A 95 -0.81 3.88 6.21
N LEU A 96 -1.34 4.60 5.23
CA LEU A 96 -1.53 4.08 3.87
C LEU A 96 -0.21 3.72 3.18
N ILE A 97 0.83 4.54 3.35
CA ILE A 97 2.17 4.24 2.83
C ILE A 97 2.69 2.94 3.46
N ALA A 98 2.65 2.82 4.79
CA ALA A 98 3.10 1.62 5.49
C ALA A 98 2.30 0.38 5.09
N SER A 99 0.98 0.50 4.91
CA SER A 99 0.13 -0.59 4.43
C SER A 99 0.48 -1.01 3.00
N MET A 100 0.77 -0.06 2.11
CA MET A 100 1.20 -0.37 0.74
C MET A 100 2.58 -1.05 0.74
N GLU A 101 3.53 -0.56 1.52
CA GLU A 101 4.84 -1.20 1.69
C GLU A 101 4.71 -2.64 2.21
N SER A 102 3.85 -2.88 3.21
CA SER A 102 3.56 -4.22 3.73
C SER A 102 2.97 -5.15 2.67
N LEU A 103 2.00 -4.68 1.89
CA LEU A 103 1.40 -5.48 0.81
C LEU A 103 2.46 -5.88 -0.24
N LEU A 104 3.33 -4.95 -0.64
CA LEU A 104 4.40 -5.24 -1.58
C LEU A 104 5.41 -6.26 -1.00
N LEU A 105 5.74 -6.15 0.29
CA LEU A 105 6.61 -7.10 0.99
C LEU A 105 6.01 -8.51 1.05
N GLU A 106 4.69 -8.64 1.19
CA GLU A 106 3.99 -9.94 1.15
C GLU A 106 4.06 -10.59 -0.24
N PHE A 107 3.96 -9.80 -1.31
CA PHE A 107 4.14 -10.31 -2.68
C PHE A 107 5.58 -10.70 -2.99
N ALA A 108 6.55 -9.94 -2.51
CA ALA A 108 7.97 -10.23 -2.67
C ALA A 108 8.41 -11.54 -1.98
N GLY A 109 7.71 -11.95 -0.92
CA GLY A 109 8.12 -13.02 -0.03
C GLY A 109 7.74 -14.45 -0.42
N GLN A 110 7.25 -14.69 -1.63
CA GLN A 110 6.66 -15.99 -2.01
C GLN A 110 7.63 -16.97 -2.68
N ALA A 111 8.82 -16.54 -3.08
CA ALA A 111 9.81 -17.38 -3.73
C ALA A 111 10.76 -18.06 -2.72
N GLU A 112 10.84 -19.39 -2.79
CA GLU A 112 11.76 -20.19 -1.98
C GLU A 112 13.17 -20.15 -2.60
N PRO A 113 14.23 -19.80 -1.85
CA PRO A 113 15.58 -19.76 -2.42
C PRO A 113 16.12 -21.16 -2.69
N SER A 114 16.75 -21.30 -3.84
CA SER A 114 17.57 -22.46 -4.18
C SER A 114 18.91 -22.46 -3.43
N ASP A 115 19.53 -23.62 -3.31
CA ASP A 115 20.85 -23.74 -2.66
C ASP A 115 21.93 -22.93 -3.38
N GLN A 116 21.78 -22.73 -4.70
CA GLN A 116 22.68 -21.88 -5.47
C GLN A 116 22.54 -20.41 -5.07
N GLU A 117 21.32 -19.90 -4.87
CA GLU A 117 21.08 -18.52 -4.44
C GLU A 117 21.59 -18.25 -3.03
N LEU A 118 21.46 -19.24 -2.13
CA LEU A 118 22.02 -19.16 -0.77
C LEU A 118 23.55 -19.11 -0.80
N ARG A 119 24.21 -19.89 -1.67
CA ARG A 119 25.67 -19.84 -1.85
C ARG A 119 26.13 -18.51 -2.43
N ILE A 120 25.44 -17.99 -3.45
CA ILE A 120 25.73 -16.65 -4.00
C ILE A 120 25.59 -15.59 -2.91
N PHE A 121 24.58 -15.71 -2.04
CA PHE A 121 24.39 -14.77 -0.95
C PHE A 121 25.51 -14.86 0.09
N LEU A 122 26.05 -16.04 0.41
CA LEU A 122 27.23 -16.17 1.29
C LEU A 122 28.49 -15.49 0.73
N GLU A 123 28.67 -15.53 -0.59
CA GLU A 123 29.82 -14.91 -1.25
C GLU A 123 29.71 -13.37 -1.32
N ARG A 124 28.52 -12.80 -1.02
CA ARG A 124 28.28 -11.36 -1.05
C ARG A 124 28.99 -10.64 0.12
N PRO A 125 29.85 -9.64 -0.14
CA PRO A 125 30.47 -8.86 0.92
C PRO A 125 29.43 -8.14 1.79
N GLY A 126 29.64 -8.11 3.11
CA GLY A 126 28.78 -7.36 4.05
C GLY A 126 27.47 -8.05 4.45
N ASN A 127 27.28 -9.33 4.11
CA ASN A 127 26.13 -10.15 4.53
C ASN A 127 26.18 -10.63 5.99
N GLY A 128 27.27 -10.38 6.71
CA GLY A 128 27.47 -10.82 8.11
C GLY A 128 28.00 -12.25 8.28
N TYR A 129 28.27 -12.96 7.18
CA TYR A 129 28.77 -14.34 7.17
C TYR A 129 30.25 -14.43 6.74
N PRO A 130 31.01 -15.44 7.21
CA PRO A 130 32.35 -15.71 6.71
C PRO A 130 32.31 -16.13 5.23
N THR A 131 33.24 -15.62 4.42
CA THR A 131 33.34 -15.96 2.99
C THR A 131 33.75 -17.41 2.74
N ALA A 132 34.30 -18.10 3.74
CA ALA A 132 34.70 -19.49 3.67
C ALA A 132 33.97 -20.30 4.76
N VAL A 133 32.85 -20.90 4.39
CA VAL A 133 32.07 -21.82 5.24
C VAL A 133 32.46 -23.25 4.87
N ARG A 134 32.72 -24.11 5.86
CA ARG A 134 32.98 -25.54 5.61
C ARG A 134 31.69 -26.25 5.24
N GLU A 135 31.78 -27.29 4.41
CA GLU A 135 30.63 -28.06 3.96
C GLU A 135 29.88 -28.73 5.13
N GLU A 136 30.59 -29.06 6.21
CA GLU A 136 30.05 -29.59 7.48
C GLU A 136 29.17 -28.58 8.24
N ASP A 137 29.42 -27.28 8.08
CA ASP A 137 28.68 -26.20 8.73
C ASP A 137 27.45 -25.76 7.91
N TRP A 138 27.38 -26.17 6.62
CA TRP A 138 26.33 -25.75 5.68
C TRP A 138 24.94 -26.15 6.13
N ASP A 139 24.75 -27.39 6.58
CA ASP A 139 23.43 -27.90 7.00
C ASP A 139 22.91 -27.18 8.26
N GLN A 140 23.82 -26.72 9.12
CA GLN A 140 23.47 -25.97 10.34
C GLN A 140 23.16 -24.50 10.05
N LEU A 141 23.87 -23.91 9.08
CA LEU A 141 23.71 -22.50 8.71
C LEU A 141 22.54 -22.25 7.75
N ARG A 142 22.18 -23.25 6.94
CA ARG A 142 21.16 -23.11 5.88
C ARG A 142 19.82 -22.51 6.35
N PRO A 143 19.23 -22.89 7.51
CA PRO A 143 17.98 -22.29 7.97
C PRO A 143 18.11 -20.78 8.25
N GLN A 144 19.19 -20.38 8.92
CA GLN A 144 19.44 -18.97 9.27
C GLN A 144 19.76 -18.15 8.02
N LEU A 145 20.59 -18.70 7.14
CA LEU A 145 20.95 -18.09 5.87
C LEU A 145 19.72 -17.89 4.98
N ARG A 146 18.79 -18.86 4.97
CA ARG A 146 17.51 -18.74 4.27
C ARG A 146 16.67 -17.59 4.81
N GLU A 147 16.55 -17.45 6.14
CA GLU A 147 15.79 -16.35 6.74
C GLU A 147 16.40 -14.98 6.39
N ASP A 148 17.72 -14.86 6.48
CA ASP A 148 18.42 -13.61 6.15
C ASP A 148 18.37 -13.29 4.65
N TRP A 149 18.50 -14.31 3.80
CA TRP A 149 18.29 -14.17 2.36
C TRP A 149 16.87 -13.69 2.05
N LEU A 150 15.85 -14.31 2.65
CA LEU A 150 14.46 -13.92 2.46
C LEU A 150 14.24 -12.48 2.91
N ARG A 151 14.83 -12.06 4.03
CA ARG A 151 14.72 -10.69 4.53
C ARG A 151 15.38 -9.69 3.58
N ALA A 152 16.58 -9.99 3.08
CA ALA A 152 17.31 -9.13 2.13
C ALA A 152 16.65 -9.08 0.75
N SER A 153 16.21 -10.23 0.25
CA SER A 153 15.53 -10.39 -1.04
C SER A 153 14.20 -9.63 -1.06
N LYS A 154 13.41 -9.71 0.01
CA LYS A 154 12.17 -8.94 0.16
C LYS A 154 12.39 -7.43 0.04
N GLN A 155 13.44 -6.90 0.69
CA GLN A 155 13.74 -5.47 0.63
C GLN A 155 14.17 -5.04 -0.78
N GLN A 156 15.00 -5.85 -1.43
CA GLN A 156 15.43 -5.58 -2.81
C GLN A 156 14.23 -5.57 -3.77
N ALA A 157 13.36 -6.57 -3.66
CA ALA A 157 12.15 -6.65 -4.47
C ALA A 157 11.20 -5.46 -4.24
N LEU A 158 11.07 -4.97 -3.00
CA LEU A 158 10.30 -3.76 -2.69
C LEU A 158 10.87 -2.53 -3.44
N GLU A 159 12.19 -2.31 -3.37
CA GLU A 159 12.85 -1.21 -4.08
C GLU A 159 12.70 -1.32 -5.59
N GLU A 160 12.80 -2.52 -6.15
CA GLU A 160 12.57 -2.78 -7.57
C GLU A 160 11.12 -2.46 -7.97
N MET A 161 10.13 -2.85 -7.16
CA MET A 161 8.72 -2.51 -7.37
C MET A 161 8.49 -1.00 -7.30
N ILE A 162 9.03 -0.31 -6.29
CA ILE A 162 8.93 1.15 -6.16
C ILE A 162 9.57 1.85 -7.36
N THR A 163 10.75 1.38 -7.79
CA THR A 163 11.43 1.87 -8.99
C THR A 163 10.60 1.62 -10.25
N SER A 164 9.91 0.49 -10.32
CA SER A 164 9.03 0.17 -11.44
C SER A 164 7.87 1.16 -11.53
N TYR A 165 7.26 1.52 -10.39
CA TYR A 165 6.18 2.51 -10.30
C TYR A 165 6.64 3.92 -10.61
N ARG A 166 7.87 4.29 -10.23
CA ARG A 166 8.43 5.62 -10.55
C ARG A 166 8.32 5.97 -12.04
N ARG A 167 8.36 4.99 -12.94
CA ARG A 167 8.19 5.22 -14.39
C ARG A 167 6.83 5.82 -14.77
N ASP A 168 5.81 5.61 -13.95
CA ASP A 168 4.45 6.10 -14.17
C ASP A 168 4.23 7.52 -13.63
N TYR A 169 5.22 8.09 -12.93
CA TYR A 169 5.11 9.40 -12.27
C TYR A 169 6.15 10.39 -12.80
N GLU A 170 5.69 11.57 -13.19
CA GLU A 170 6.56 12.72 -13.44
C GLU A 170 6.90 13.40 -12.11
N VAL A 171 8.18 13.38 -11.73
CA VAL A 171 8.66 13.99 -10.49
C VAL A 171 9.15 15.41 -10.79
N ILE A 172 8.31 16.40 -10.50
CA ILE A 172 8.67 17.82 -10.62
C ILE A 172 9.26 18.30 -9.30
N LEU A 173 10.52 18.69 -9.32
CA LEU A 173 11.25 19.19 -8.16
C LEU A 173 11.54 20.68 -8.31
N PRO A 174 11.51 21.46 -7.22
CA PRO A 174 11.95 22.84 -7.27
C PRO A 174 13.44 22.92 -7.60
N ALA A 175 13.84 23.90 -8.41
CA ALA A 175 15.23 24.08 -8.86
C ALA A 175 16.24 24.19 -7.70
N SER A 176 15.79 24.65 -6.53
CA SER A 176 16.61 24.71 -5.31
C SER A 176 17.03 23.34 -4.77
N LEU A 177 16.37 22.25 -5.16
CA LEU A 177 16.70 20.89 -4.73
C LEU A 177 17.57 20.12 -5.73
N ALA A 178 17.79 20.65 -6.94
CA ALA A 178 18.69 20.05 -7.93
C ALA A 178 20.11 19.75 -7.37
N PRO A 179 20.81 20.70 -6.71
CA PRO A 179 22.17 20.44 -6.22
C PRO A 179 22.23 19.44 -5.06
N VAL A 180 21.11 19.16 -4.36
CA VAL A 180 21.07 18.18 -3.26
C VAL A 180 20.96 16.76 -3.80
N LEU A 181 20.24 16.59 -4.91
CA LEU A 181 19.96 15.28 -5.49
C LEU A 181 21.07 14.80 -6.42
N GLU A 182 21.86 15.70 -7.00
CA GLU A 182 23.05 15.36 -7.80
C GLU A 182 24.23 14.82 -6.98
N VAL A 183 24.19 14.94 -5.64
CA VAL A 183 25.30 14.60 -4.73
C VAL A 183 25.17 13.19 -4.13
N THR A 184 24.12 12.43 -4.46
CA THR A 184 23.95 11.06 -3.93
C THR A 184 24.51 10.05 -4.94
N PRO A 185 25.64 9.37 -4.65
CA PRO A 185 26.17 8.29 -5.48
C PRO A 185 25.30 7.03 -5.42
#